data_AF-A0A560KWE9-F1
#
_entry.id   AF-A0A560KWE9-F1
#
_cell.length_a   1.000
_cell.length_b   1.000
_cell.length_c   1.000
_cell.angle_alpha   90.00
_cell.angle_beta   90.00
_cell.angle_gamma   90.00
#
_symmetry.space_group_name_H-M   'P 1'
#
loop_
_entity.id
_entity.type
_entity.pdbx_description
1 polymer ?
#
loop_
_entity_poly.entity_id
_entity_poly.type
_entity_poly.pdbx_seq_one_letter_code
_entity_poly.pdbx_strand_id
1 'polypeptide(L)'
;MAWFLNFYRCERCRRRWTGEWSCTCDDDCPHCGARHMAPTRSEDLTEFIEEENGEFIVIRSPVSAEHDPDYQEVARFPTRAQAEEFLASTELG
;
A
#
# COMPACT_ATOMS: atom_id res chain seq x y z
N MET A 1 3.80 -8.18 4.94
CA MET A 1 3.49 -8.69 3.59
C MET A 1 3.45 -7.45 2.75
N ALA A 2 3.89 -7.48 1.49
CA ALA A 2 3.78 -6.27 0.71
C ALA A 2 2.30 -5.89 0.55
N TRP A 3 1.96 -4.61 0.62
CA TRP A 3 0.59 -4.12 0.42
C TRP A 3 0.60 -2.98 -0.58
N PHE A 4 -0.29 -3.02 -1.56
CA PHE A 4 -0.27 -2.09 -2.68
C PHE A 4 -1.64 -1.48 -2.95
N LEU A 5 -1.65 -0.17 -3.20
CA LEU A 5 -2.77 0.49 -3.87
C LEU A 5 -2.53 0.47 -5.38
N ASN A 6 -3.26 -0.40 -6.06
CA ASN A 6 -3.19 -0.60 -7.50
C ASN A 6 -4.15 0.35 -8.23
N PHE A 7 -3.68 0.99 -9.30
CA PHE A 7 -4.48 1.92 -10.12
C PHE A 7 -4.75 1.32 -11.49
N TYR A 8 -6.02 1.07 -11.79
CA TYR A 8 -6.44 0.38 -13.00
C TYR A 8 -7.09 1.32 -14.01
N ARG A 9 -7.09 0.88 -15.28
CA ARG A 9 -7.84 1.53 -16.35
C ARG A 9 -8.38 0.50 -17.33
N CYS A 10 -9.70 0.47 -17.51
CA CYS A 10 -10.32 -0.46 -18.42
C CYS A 10 -10.01 -0.09 -19.87
N GLU A 11 -9.52 -1.04 -20.66
CA GLU A 11 -9.25 -0.80 -22.08
C GLU A 11 -10.54 -0.64 -22.90
N ARG A 12 -11.63 -1.30 -22.48
CA ARG A 12 -12.94 -1.27 -23.15
C ARG A 12 -13.74 -0.01 -22.85
N CYS A 13 -14.04 0.25 -21.57
CA CYS A 13 -14.92 1.36 -21.17
C CYS A 13 -14.18 2.59 -20.65
N ARG A 14 -12.83 2.54 -20.59
CA ARG A 14 -11.94 3.65 -20.20
C ARG A 14 -12.07 4.17 -18.76
N ARG A 15 -12.97 3.59 -17.96
CA ARG A 15 -13.07 3.89 -16.53
C ARG A 15 -11.81 3.48 -15.78
N ARG A 16 -11.53 4.23 -14.72
CA ARG A 16 -10.43 4.02 -13.80
C ARG A 16 -10.99 3.64 -12.43
N TRP A 17 -10.27 2.80 -11.72
CA TRP A 17 -10.57 2.44 -10.34
C TRP A 17 -9.27 2.09 -9.63
N THR A 18 -9.37 1.89 -8.31
CA THR A 18 -8.28 1.44 -7.47
C THR A 18 -8.66 0.15 -6.76
N GLY A 19 -7.66 -0.64 -6.40
CA GLY A 19 -7.83 -1.84 -5.58
C GLY A 19 -6.63 -2.02 -4.68
N GLU A 20 -6.88 -2.38 -3.42
CA GLU A 20 -5.83 -2.69 -2.45
C GLU A 20 -5.61 -4.18 -2.39
N TRP A 21 -4.36 -4.61 -2.55
CA TRP A 21 -4.00 -6.02 -2.60
C TRP A 21 -2.59 -6.25 -2.07
N SER A 22 -2.34 -7.46 -1.58
CA SER A 22 -1.00 -7.92 -1.18
C SER A 22 -0.03 -8.12 -2.35
N CYS A 23 -0.46 -7.85 -3.59
CA CYS A 23 0.35 -7.91 -4.80
C CYS A 23 -0.19 -7.00 -5.91
N THR A 24 0.59 -6.81 -6.97
CA THR A 24 0.19 -6.04 -8.16
C THR A 24 -0.49 -6.93 -9.20
N CYS A 25 -1.66 -7.47 -8.83
CA CYS A 25 -2.41 -8.42 -9.67
C CYS A 25 -3.37 -7.73 -10.66
N ASP A 26 -3.72 -8.46 -11.72
CA ASP A 26 -4.80 -8.09 -12.63
C ASP A 26 -6.15 -8.10 -11.92
N ASP A 27 -7.03 -7.19 -12.32
CA ASP A 27 -8.40 -7.10 -11.82
C ASP A 27 -9.43 -7.04 -12.94
N ASP A 28 -10.69 -7.35 -12.63
CA ASP A 28 -11.82 -7.27 -13.55
C ASP A 28 -12.50 -5.91 -13.42
N CYS A 29 -12.87 -5.29 -14.54
CA CYS A 29 -13.46 -3.95 -14.53
C CYS A 29 -14.83 -3.97 -13.84
N PRO A 30 -15.00 -3.24 -12.72
CA PRO A 30 -16.23 -3.30 -11.91
C PRO A 30 -17.45 -2.69 -12.63
N HIS A 31 -17.22 -2.05 -13.77
CA HIS A 31 -18.25 -1.33 -14.51
C HIS A 31 -18.77 -2.02 -15.77
N CYS A 32 -17.94 -2.79 -16.46
CA CYS A 32 -18.34 -3.45 -17.70
C CYS A 32 -18.00 -4.94 -17.75
N GLY A 33 -17.37 -5.47 -16.70
CA GLY A 33 -16.99 -6.88 -16.59
C GLY A 33 -15.92 -7.32 -17.59
N ALA A 34 -15.25 -6.38 -18.27
CA ALA A 34 -14.02 -6.72 -18.98
C ALA A 34 -13.02 -7.29 -17.98
N ARG A 35 -12.25 -8.31 -18.37
CA ARG A 35 -11.35 -9.06 -17.47
C ARG A 35 -9.87 -8.77 -17.75
N HIS A 36 -9.00 -9.08 -16.78
CA HIS A 36 -7.54 -9.05 -16.93
C HIS A 36 -6.96 -7.63 -17.16
N MET A 37 -7.34 -6.67 -16.32
CA MET A 37 -6.73 -5.34 -16.33
C MET A 37 -5.54 -5.34 -15.39
N ALA A 38 -4.34 -5.30 -15.96
CA ALA A 38 -3.14 -5.00 -15.20
C ALA A 38 -3.20 -3.57 -14.63
N PRO A 39 -2.61 -3.34 -13.45
CA PRO A 39 -2.48 -2.00 -12.90
C PRO A 39 -1.60 -1.15 -13.81
N THR A 40 -2.03 0.09 -14.04
CA THR A 40 -1.25 1.10 -14.78
C THR A 40 -0.11 1.69 -13.93
N ARG A 41 -0.28 1.67 -12.60
CA ARG A 41 0.72 1.98 -11.59
C ARG A 41 0.27 1.37 -10.26
N SER A 42 1.21 1.17 -9.35
CA SER A 42 0.94 0.72 -7.98
C SER A 42 1.73 1.58 -7.01
N GLU A 43 1.10 1.95 -5.90
CA GLU A 43 1.76 2.62 -4.77
C GLU A 43 2.02 1.57 -3.70
N ASP A 44 3.25 1.52 -3.19
CA ASP A 44 3.61 0.66 -2.06
C ASP A 44 3.06 1.29 -0.78
N LEU A 45 2.15 0.57 -0.14
CA LEU A 45 1.53 0.91 1.14
C LEU A 45 1.90 -0.13 2.21
N THR A 46 2.97 -0.89 2.02
CA THR A 46 3.46 -1.88 2.99
C THR A 46 3.81 -1.19 4.30
N GLU A 47 4.39 0.00 4.21
CA GLU A 47 4.80 0.80 5.35
C GLU A 47 4.67 2.29 5.05
N PHE A 48 4.31 3.07 6.08
CA PHE A 48 4.19 4.52 5.98
C PHE A 48 4.33 5.16 7.36
N ILE A 49 4.50 6.48 7.35
CA ILE A 49 4.57 7.29 8.57
C ILE A 49 3.28 8.08 8.70
N GLU A 50 2.58 7.91 9.82
CA GLU A 50 1.44 8.73 10.21
C GLU A 50 1.87 9.76 11.26
N GLU A 51 1.35 10.98 11.19
CA GLU A 51 1.55 11.99 12.23
C GLU A 51 0.34 12.01 13.16
N GLU A 52 0.57 11.75 14.44
CA GLU A 52 -0.46 11.76 15.48
C GLU A 52 0.04 12.56 16.67
N ASN A 53 -0.68 13.62 17.06
CA ASN A 53 -0.37 14.45 18.23
C ASN A 53 1.07 15.01 18.28
N GLY A 54 1.69 15.26 17.12
CA GLY A 54 3.06 15.76 17.00
C GLY A 54 4.14 14.67 17.11
N GLU A 55 3.74 13.40 17.18
CA GLU A 55 4.60 12.24 17.05
C GLU A 55 4.43 11.60 15.67
N PHE A 56 5.45 10.87 15.24
CA PHE A 56 5.53 10.22 13.94
C PHE A 56 5.55 8.71 14.15
N ILE A 57 4.48 8.04 13.75
CA ILE A 57 4.24 6.62 13.96
C ILE A 57 4.59 5.90 12.68
N VAL A 58 5.51 4.94 12.77
CA VAL A 58 5.78 4.01 11.69
C VAL A 58 4.77 2.89 11.77
N ILE A 59 3.99 2.74 10.70
CA ILE A 59 2.97 1.70 10.55
C ILE A 59 3.43 0.74 9.47
N ARG A 60 3.24 -0.56 9.69
CA ARG A 60 3.62 -1.62 8.73
C ARG A 60 2.59 -2.73 8.67
N SER A 61 2.37 -3.26 7.46
CA SER A 61 1.63 -4.50 7.23
C SER A 61 2.48 -5.74 7.57
N PRO A 62 2.07 -6.60 8.51
CA PRO A 62 2.85 -7.76 8.93
C PRO A 62 2.95 -8.82 7.82
N VAL A 63 3.99 -9.66 7.85
CA VAL A 63 4.17 -10.78 6.87
C VAL A 63 3.02 -11.79 6.86
N SER A 64 2.23 -11.84 7.92
CA SER A 64 1.03 -12.68 8.03
C SER A 64 -0.23 -12.08 7.42
N ALA A 65 -0.20 -10.81 6.98
CA ALA A 65 -1.35 -10.18 6.33
C ALA A 65 -1.63 -10.86 4.98
N GLU A 66 -2.91 -11.14 4.71
CA GLU A 66 -3.34 -11.85 3.49
C GLU A 66 -4.51 -11.13 2.80
N HIS A 67 -5.65 -11.02 3.49
CA HIS A 67 -6.88 -10.45 2.95
C HIS A 67 -7.04 -8.96 3.19
N ASP A 68 -6.45 -8.47 4.29
CA ASP A 68 -6.47 -7.09 4.74
C ASP A 68 -5.02 -6.70 5.11
N PRO A 69 -4.67 -5.41 5.14
CA PRO A 69 -3.30 -5.00 5.41
C PRO A 69 -2.86 -5.26 6.86
N ASP A 70 -3.79 -5.44 7.80
CA ASP A 70 -3.53 -5.65 9.23
C ASP A 70 -2.47 -4.70 9.81
N TYR A 71 -2.57 -3.42 9.46
CA TYR A 71 -1.60 -2.39 9.81
C TYR A 71 -1.33 -2.33 11.32
N GLN A 72 -0.04 -2.36 11.68
CA GLN A 72 0.43 -2.30 13.06
C GLN A 72 1.42 -1.16 13.23
N GLU A 73 1.31 -0.44 14.34
CA GLU A 73 2.37 0.44 14.83
C GLU A 73 3.59 -0.41 15.19
N VAL A 74 4.72 -0.15 14.52
CA VAL A 74 5.99 -0.85 14.77
C VAL A 74 7.00 0.01 15.52
N ALA A 75 6.88 1.34 15.40
CA ALA A 75 7.71 2.30 16.11
C ALA A 75 7.04 3.68 16.16
N ARG A 76 7.47 4.51 17.10
CA ARG A 76 6.99 5.89 17.28
C ARG A 76 8.15 6.80 17.62
N PHE A 77 8.19 7.97 16.99
CA PHE A 77 9.29 8.91 17.09
C PHE A 77 8.80 10.34 17.30
N PRO A 78 9.57 11.20 17.99
CA PRO A 78 9.21 12.61 18.15
C PRO A 78 9.46 13.46 16.90
N THR A 79 10.15 12.93 15.88
CA THR A 79 10.41 13.66 14.63
C THR A 79 10.26 12.77 13.39
N ARG A 80 9.82 13.39 12.28
CA ARG A 80 9.68 12.70 10.99
C ARG A 80 11.00 12.11 10.50
N ALA A 81 12.10 12.82 10.68
CA ALA A 81 13.43 12.38 10.25
C ALA A 81 13.85 11.06 10.91
N GLN A 82 13.54 10.86 12.20
CA GLN A 82 13.83 9.61 12.89
C GLN A 82 12.97 8.45 12.41
N ALA A 83 11.69 8.71 12.11
CA ALA A 83 10.81 7.71 11.53
C ALA A 83 11.26 7.30 10.11
N GLU A 84 11.71 8.27 9.30
CA GLU A 84 12.28 8.01 7.97
C GLU A 84 13.59 7.23 8.05
N GLU A 85 14.48 7.58 8.98
CA GLU A 85 15.73 6.83 9.22
C GLU A 85 15.45 5.38 9.63
N PHE A 86 14.44 5.16 10.48
CA PHE A 86 14.00 3.83 10.88
C PHE A 86 13.55 3.00 9.66
N LEU A 87 12.68 3.56 8.81
CA LEU A 87 12.23 2.88 7.59
C LEU A 87 13.39 2.54 6.66
N ALA A 88 14.27 3.51 6.38
CA ALA A 88 15.44 3.30 5.53
C ALA A 88 16.39 2.22 6.07
N SER A 89 16.51 2.07 7.38
CA SER A 89 17.33 1.02 7.99
C SER A 89 16.74 -0.39 7.81
N THR A 90 15.41 -0.50 7.71
CA THR A 90 14.71 -1.78 7.59
C THR A 90 14.63 -2.31 6.16
N GLU A 91 14.81 -1.47 5.13
CA GLU A 91 14.91 -1.91 3.73
C GLU A 91 16.26 -2.57 3.40
N LEU A 92 17.28 -2.41 4.25
CA LEU A 92 18.65 -2.94 4.07
C LEU A 92 18.91 -4.27 4.80
N GLY A 93 17.91 -4.81 5.50
CA GLY A 93 17.99 -5.98 6.38
C GLY A 93 17.56 -7.31 5.77
#